data_AF-Q9U5D2-F1
#
_entry.id   AF-Q9U5D2-F1
#
_cell.length_a   1.000
_cell.length_b   1.000
_cell.length_c   1.000
_cell.angle_alpha   90.00
_cell.angle_beta   90.00
_cell.angle_gamma   90.00
#
_symmetry.space_group_name_H-M   'P 1'
#
loop_
_entity.id
_entity.type
_entity.pdbx_description
1 polymer ?
#
loop_
_entity_poly.entity_id
_entity_poly.type
_entity_poly.pdbx_seq_one_letter_code
_entity_poly.pdbx_strand_id
1 'polypeptide(L)'
;MIAFHMVWSALLASLLLLLLAPSASPVDAFSPPEASLTGGQSLSKRSLFDPSCTGVFDRQLLRRLGRVCDDCFNVFREPNVAMECRSNCYNNPVFRQCMEYLLPAHLHDEYRLAVQMVGK
;
A
#
# COMPACT_ATOMS: atom_id res chain seq x y z
N MET A 1 16.88 8.18 42.05
CA MET A 1 16.45 6.76 41.93
C MET A 1 14.94 6.58 42.13
N ILE A 2 14.31 7.23 43.12
CA ILE A 2 12.88 7.06 43.44
C ILE A 2 11.93 7.52 42.31
N ALA A 3 12.23 8.63 41.64
CA ALA A 3 11.38 9.15 40.55
C ALA A 3 11.30 8.22 39.33
N PHE A 4 12.36 7.46 39.04
CA PHE A 4 12.40 6.54 37.90
C PHE A 4 11.53 5.30 38.14
N HIS A 5 11.50 4.80 39.38
CA HIS A 5 10.61 3.71 39.78
C HIS A 5 9.13 4.11 39.72
N MET A 6 8.80 5.35 40.09
CA MET A 6 7.43 5.88 40.04
C MET A 6 6.90 6.01 38.60
N VAL A 7 7.76 6.42 37.66
CA VAL A 7 7.37 6.53 36.25
C VAL A 7 7.17 5.16 35.63
N TRP A 8 8.06 4.20 35.91
CA TRP A 8 7.96 2.86 35.34
C TRP A 8 6.76 2.08 35.90
N SER A 9 6.47 2.21 37.21
CA SER A 9 5.29 1.58 37.80
C SER A 9 3.99 2.16 37.22
N ALA A 10 3.92 3.47 36.97
CA ALA A 10 2.78 4.09 36.32
C ALA A 10 2.57 3.57 34.88
N LEU A 11 3.64 3.46 34.09
CA LEU A 11 3.57 2.95 32.71
C LEU A 11 3.13 1.49 32.65
N LEU A 12 3.63 0.64 33.57
CA LEU A 12 3.22 -0.76 33.67
C LEU A 12 1.75 -0.90 34.10
N ALA A 13 1.29 -0.06 35.03
CA ALA A 13 -0.10 -0.04 35.44
C ALA A 13 -1.03 0.38 34.30
N SER A 14 -0.67 1.39 33.50
CA SER A 14 -1.44 1.81 32.32
C SER A 14 -1.50 0.72 31.24
N LEU A 15 -0.39 0.02 30.99
CA LEU A 15 -0.36 -1.08 30.02
C LEU A 15 -1.21 -2.28 30.49
N LEU A 16 -1.18 -2.59 31.80
CA LEU A 16 -2.01 -3.62 32.39
C LEU A 16 -3.51 -3.26 32.32
N LEU A 17 -3.87 -1.99 32.55
CA LEU A 17 -5.25 -1.50 32.37
C LEU A 17 -5.73 -1.60 30.92
N LEU A 18 -4.85 -1.36 29.94
CA LEU A 18 -5.16 -1.51 28.51
C LEU A 18 -5.34 -2.97 28.09
N LEU A 19 -4.61 -3.91 28.73
CA LEU A 19 -4.71 -5.36 28.45
C LEU A 19 -5.94 -6.01 29.12
N LEU A 20 -6.41 -5.46 30.24
CA LEU A 20 -7.62 -5.91 30.94
C LEU A 20 -8.90 -5.23 30.42
N ALA A 21 -8.81 -4.27 29.51
CA ALA A 21 -9.97 -3.63 28.90
C ALA A 21 -10.72 -4.64 28.02
N PRO A 22 -11.97 -5.01 28.38
CA PRO A 22 -12.79 -5.88 27.55
C PRO A 22 -13.11 -5.15 26.24
N SER A 23 -12.88 -5.80 25.11
CA SER A 23 -13.31 -5.33 23.79
C SER A 23 -14.84 -5.31 23.72
N ALA A 24 -15.45 -4.24 24.21
CA ALA A 24 -16.87 -3.96 24.06
C ALA A 24 -17.08 -3.31 22.69
N SER A 25 -17.45 -4.12 21.71
CA SER A 25 -17.89 -3.69 20.38
C SER A 25 -19.22 -2.94 20.50
N PRO A 26 -19.35 -1.68 20.02
CA PRO A 26 -20.66 -1.08 19.86
C PRO A 26 -21.21 -1.52 18.50
N VAL A 27 -22.11 -2.50 18.54
CA VAL A 27 -22.96 -2.88 17.41
C VAL A 27 -24.25 -2.07 17.50
N ASP A 28 -24.25 -0.79 17.10
CA ASP A 28 -25.51 -0.04 17.06
C ASP A 28 -25.59 0.99 15.93
N ALA A 29 -26.45 0.63 14.97
CA ALA A 29 -27.48 1.46 14.36
C ALA A 29 -27.09 2.81 13.75
N PHE A 30 -26.77 2.79 12.45
CA PHE A 30 -27.09 3.90 11.55
C PHE A 30 -27.63 3.35 10.22
N SER A 31 -28.97 3.35 10.09
CA SER A 31 -29.66 3.14 8.82
C SER A 31 -29.74 4.44 8.02
N PRO A 32 -29.37 4.47 6.73
CA PRO A 32 -29.93 5.41 5.76
C PRO A 32 -30.97 4.70 4.87
N PRO A 33 -32.01 5.42 4.39
CA PRO A 33 -33.13 4.83 3.68
C PRO A 33 -32.84 4.55 2.20
N GLU A 34 -33.63 3.62 1.70
CA GLU A 34 -33.89 3.18 0.34
C GLU A 34 -33.53 4.15 -0.80
N ALA A 35 -32.57 3.74 -1.63
CA ALA A 35 -32.54 4.06 -3.05
C ALA A 35 -32.16 2.79 -3.82
N SER A 36 -33.18 2.24 -4.46
CA SER A 36 -33.19 1.06 -5.30
C SER A 36 -32.21 1.12 -6.48
N LEU A 37 -31.97 -0.07 -7.04
CA LEU A 37 -31.48 -0.37 -8.40
C LEU A 37 -29.99 -0.70 -8.54
N THR A 38 -29.74 -2.02 -8.49
CA THR A 38 -29.03 -2.79 -9.52
C THR A 38 -27.63 -2.33 -9.91
N GLY A 39 -26.64 -3.10 -9.47
CA GLY A 39 -25.37 -3.18 -10.20
C GLY A 39 -24.18 -3.37 -9.28
N GLY A 40 -23.98 -4.60 -8.82
CA GLY A 40 -22.67 -5.07 -8.37
C GLY A 40 -21.69 -5.03 -9.54
N GLN A 41 -21.22 -3.84 -9.92
CA GLN A 41 -20.04 -3.70 -10.74
C GLN A 41 -18.86 -3.86 -9.79
N SER A 42 -18.41 -5.12 -9.69
CA SER A 42 -17.01 -5.44 -9.49
C SER A 42 -16.22 -4.43 -10.32
N LEU A 43 -15.60 -3.45 -9.66
CA LEU A 43 -14.56 -2.63 -10.26
C LEU A 43 -13.40 -3.60 -10.51
N SER A 44 -13.52 -4.38 -11.58
CA SER A 44 -12.36 -4.88 -12.30
C SER A 44 -11.59 -3.63 -12.66
N LYS A 45 -10.65 -3.30 -11.78
CA LYS A 45 -9.50 -2.42 -11.99
C LYS A 45 -8.94 -2.86 -13.34
N ARG A 46 -9.46 -2.26 -14.43
CA ARG A 46 -9.06 -2.55 -15.80
C ARG A 46 -7.58 -2.27 -15.77
N SER A 47 -6.78 -3.33 -15.72
CA SER A 47 -5.40 -3.20 -15.30
C SER A 47 -4.74 -2.22 -16.24
N LEU A 48 -4.25 -1.11 -15.69
CA LEU A 48 -3.43 -0.12 -16.37
C LEU A 48 -2.07 -0.76 -16.71
N PHE A 49 -2.11 -1.88 -17.44
CA PHE A 49 -0.95 -2.41 -18.12
C PHE A 49 -0.75 -1.51 -19.34
N ASP A 50 0.38 -0.81 -19.34
CA ASP A 50 0.87 -0.10 -20.52
C ASP A 50 0.99 -1.13 -21.66
N PRO A 51 0.32 -0.92 -22.81
CA PRO A 51 0.46 -1.77 -23.99
C PRO A 51 1.92 -1.92 -24.45
N SER A 52 2.79 -0.99 -24.07
CA SER A 52 4.23 -1.02 -24.36
C SER A 52 4.95 -2.19 -23.71
N CYS A 53 4.35 -2.83 -22.70
CA CYS A 53 4.85 -4.07 -22.13
C CYS A 53 4.32 -5.24 -22.94
N THR A 54 5.05 -5.60 -23.98
CA THR A 54 4.78 -6.75 -24.85
C THR A 54 5.59 -7.96 -24.39
N GLY A 55 4.94 -9.03 -23.91
CA GLY A 55 5.67 -10.21 -23.43
C GLY A 55 4.89 -11.13 -22.50
N VAL A 56 5.47 -12.31 -22.26
CA VAL A 56 5.03 -13.23 -21.21
C VAL A 56 5.52 -12.69 -19.88
N PHE A 57 4.63 -12.00 -19.18
CA PHE A 57 4.93 -11.44 -17.87
C PHE A 57 4.28 -12.27 -16.77
N ASP A 58 5.06 -12.56 -15.74
CA ASP A 58 4.54 -13.05 -14.49
C ASP A 58 3.56 -12.00 -13.92
N ARG A 59 2.27 -12.39 -13.87
CA ARG A 59 1.19 -11.56 -13.34
C ARG A 59 1.45 -11.18 -11.89
N GLN A 60 2.12 -12.05 -11.12
CA GLN A 60 2.48 -11.77 -9.74
C GLN A 60 3.55 -10.69 -9.64
N LEU A 61 4.57 -10.74 -10.50
CA LEU A 61 5.61 -9.73 -10.59
C LEU A 61 5.03 -8.35 -10.94
N LEU A 62 4.19 -8.30 -11.97
CA LEU A 62 3.50 -7.08 -12.38
C LEU A 62 2.62 -6.49 -11.28
N ARG A 63 1.90 -7.32 -10.51
CA ARG A 63 1.13 -6.86 -9.35
C ARG A 63 2.03 -6.32 -8.24
N ARG A 64 3.20 -6.93 -8.02
CA ARG A 64 4.17 -6.45 -7.03
C ARG A 64 4.73 -5.08 -7.44
N LEU A 65 5.17 -4.91 -8.68
CA LEU A 65 5.63 -3.60 -9.20
C LEU A 65 4.50 -2.56 -9.17
N GLY A 66 3.28 -2.95 -9.57
CA GLY A 66 2.12 -2.06 -9.57
C GLY A 66 1.71 -1.55 -8.19
N ARG A 67 1.97 -2.31 -7.12
CA ARG A 67 1.74 -1.88 -5.72
C ARG A 67 2.66 -0.73 -5.32
N VAL A 68 3.93 -0.77 -5.72
CA VAL A 68 4.87 0.35 -5.46
C VAL A 68 4.32 1.65 -6.04
N CYS A 69 3.75 1.61 -7.25
CA CYS A 69 3.14 2.80 -7.86
C CYS A 69 1.86 3.25 -7.16
N ASP A 70 1.01 2.31 -6.69
CA ASP A 70 -0.19 2.65 -5.91
C ASP A 70 0.19 3.32 -4.58
N ASP A 71 1.19 2.77 -3.87
CA ASP A 71 1.68 3.30 -2.61
C ASP A 71 2.35 4.67 -2.81
N CYS A 72 3.08 4.86 -3.91
CA CYS A 72 3.74 6.11 -4.26
C CYS A 72 2.74 7.22 -4.56
N PHE A 73 1.68 6.90 -5.33
CA PHE A 73 0.58 7.81 -5.57
C PHE A 73 -0.08 8.25 -4.25
N ASN A 74 -0.26 7.35 -3.28
CA ASN A 74 -0.86 7.70 -1.98
C ASN A 74 -0.01 8.70 -1.17
N VAL A 75 1.33 8.66 -1.33
CA VAL A 75 2.25 9.59 -0.67
C VAL A 75 2.21 10.97 -1.33
N PHE A 76 2.35 11.05 -2.65
CA PHE A 76 2.45 12.32 -3.37
C PHE A 76 1.09 12.96 -3.68
N ARG A 77 0.02 12.16 -3.76
CA ARG A 77 -1.34 12.56 -4.17
C ARG A 77 -1.42 13.22 -5.54
N GLU A 78 -0.49 12.88 -6.43
CA GLU A 78 -0.43 13.39 -7.80
C GLU A 78 -0.84 12.31 -8.80
N PRO A 79 -1.93 12.48 -9.58
CA PRO A 79 -2.45 11.44 -10.46
C PRO A 79 -1.46 11.04 -11.57
N ASN A 80 -0.61 11.96 -11.99
CA ASN A 80 0.39 11.72 -13.02
C ASN A 80 1.47 10.73 -12.55
N VAL A 81 1.82 10.73 -11.26
CA VAL A 81 2.81 9.80 -10.68
C VAL A 81 2.37 8.35 -10.90
N ALA A 82 1.09 8.03 -10.71
CA ALA A 82 0.59 6.67 -10.91
C ALA A 82 0.67 6.20 -12.37
N MET A 83 0.49 7.11 -13.34
CA MET A 83 0.58 6.80 -14.76
C MET A 83 2.05 6.68 -15.19
N GLU A 84 2.86 7.68 -14.87
CA GLU A 84 4.29 7.73 -15.21
C GLU A 84 5.06 6.57 -14.57
N CYS A 85 4.77 6.23 -13.32
CA CYS A 85 5.41 5.11 -12.61
C CYS A 85 5.25 3.77 -13.35
N ARG A 86 4.12 3.56 -14.05
CA ARG A 86 3.83 2.34 -14.81
C ARG A 86 4.33 2.36 -16.25
N SER A 87 4.74 3.53 -16.74
CA SER A 87 5.22 3.70 -18.11
C SER A 87 6.49 2.91 -18.37
N ASN A 88 6.71 2.53 -19.64
CA ASN A 88 7.92 1.84 -20.09
C ASN A 88 8.26 0.62 -19.23
N CYS A 89 7.24 -0.15 -18.84
CA CYS A 89 7.38 -1.36 -18.03
C CYS A 89 8.09 -1.16 -16.71
N TYR A 90 7.74 -0.06 -16.01
CA TYR A 90 8.36 0.36 -14.75
C TYR A 90 9.83 0.78 -14.89
N ASN A 91 10.39 0.78 -16.11
CA ASN A 91 11.76 1.22 -16.38
C ASN A 91 11.80 2.72 -16.68
N ASN A 92 11.53 3.52 -15.66
CA ASN A 92 11.50 4.98 -15.72
C ASN A 92 12.04 5.58 -14.41
N PRO A 93 12.44 6.86 -14.39
CA PRO A 93 12.97 7.49 -13.17
C PRO A 93 11.94 7.61 -12.05
N VAL A 94 10.66 7.77 -12.35
CA VAL A 94 9.59 7.90 -11.35
C VAL A 94 9.49 6.63 -10.51
N PHE A 95 9.50 5.45 -11.15
CA PHE A 95 9.50 4.17 -10.45
C PHE A 95 10.72 4.01 -9.53
N ARG A 96 11.91 4.39 -9.99
CA ARG A 96 13.13 4.38 -9.17
C ARG A 96 13.00 5.27 -7.94
N GLN A 97 12.48 6.47 -8.13
CA GLN A 97 12.26 7.41 -7.04
C GLN A 97 11.22 6.89 -6.03
N CYS A 98 10.13 6.30 -6.51
CA CYS A 98 9.12 5.65 -5.65
C CYS A 98 9.72 4.51 -4.83
N MET A 99 10.57 3.68 -5.42
CA MET A 99 11.26 2.62 -4.70
C MET A 99 12.18 3.17 -3.60
N GLU A 100 12.90 4.25 -3.88
CA GLU A 100 13.80 4.89 -2.91
C GLU A 100 13.06 5.44 -1.70
N TYR A 101 11.84 5.95 -1.88
CA TYR A 101 11.03 6.48 -0.78
C TYR A 101 10.26 5.41 0.00
N LEU A 102 9.82 4.34 -0.65
CA LEU A 102 8.89 3.37 -0.06
C LEU A 102 9.55 2.07 0.40
N LEU A 103 10.68 1.69 -0.20
CA LEU A 103 11.32 0.41 0.06
C LEU A 103 12.63 0.59 0.83
N PRO A 104 12.93 -0.28 1.81
CA PRO A 104 14.26 -0.39 2.38
C PRO A 104 15.33 -0.65 1.32
N ALA A 105 16.53 -0.08 1.51
CA ALA A 105 17.63 -0.14 0.54
C ALA A 105 18.01 -1.56 0.08
N HIS A 106 17.93 -2.56 0.97
CA HIS A 106 18.28 -3.95 0.64
C HIS A 106 17.34 -4.61 -0.38
N LEU A 107 16.13 -4.08 -0.58
CA LEU A 107 15.18 -4.59 -1.58
C LEU A 107 15.35 -3.93 -2.95
N HIS A 108 16.13 -2.86 -3.06
CA HIS A 108 16.19 -2.08 -4.30
C HIS A 108 16.73 -2.90 -5.47
N ASP A 109 17.73 -3.75 -5.24
CA ASP A 109 18.35 -4.54 -6.30
C ASP A 109 17.42 -5.65 -6.81
N GLU A 110 16.65 -6.29 -5.92
CA GLU A 110 15.61 -7.27 -6.30
C GLU A 110 14.59 -6.61 -7.24
N TYR A 111 14.11 -5.42 -6.89
CA TYR A 111 13.14 -4.72 -7.71
C TYR A 111 13.74 -4.18 -9.03
N ARG A 112 14.99 -3.73 -9.03
CA ARG A 112 15.69 -3.34 -10.27
C ARG A 112 15.81 -4.51 -11.24
N LEU A 113 16.16 -5.70 -10.75
CA LEU A 113 16.20 -6.91 -11.55
C LEU A 113 14.79 -7.33 -12.02
N ALA A 114 13.78 -7.20 -11.16
CA ALA A 114 12.39 -7.44 -11.52
C ALA A 114 11.93 -6.58 -12.71
N VAL A 115 12.26 -5.29 -12.72
CA VAL A 115 11.93 -4.38 -13.84
C VAL A 115 12.60 -4.83 -15.14
N GLN A 116 13.85 -5.28 -15.10
CA GLN A 116 14.57 -5.77 -16.28
C GLN A 116 13.94 -7.05 -16.88
N MET A 117 13.26 -7.86 -16.08
CA MET A 117 12.56 -9.06 -16.56
C MET A 117 11.22 -8.74 -17.23
N VAL A 118 10.66 -7.55 -16.99
CA VAL A 118 9.31 -7.14 -17.43
C VAL A 118 9.31 -6.32 -18.72
N GLY A 119 10.47 -5.97 -19.27
CA GLY A 119 10.57 -5.25 -20.54
C GLY A 119 11.61 -5.88 -21.46
N LYS A 120 11.16 -6.61 -22.48
CA LYS A 120 11.95 -6.99 -23.67
C LYS A 120 11.16 -6.69 -24.92
#